data_AF-A0A962CT66-F1
#
_entry.id   AF-A0A962CT66-F1
#
_cell.length_a   1.000
_cell.length_b   1.000
_cell.length_c   1.000
_cell.angle_alpha   90.00
_cell.angle_beta   90.00
_cell.angle_gamma   90.00
#
_symmetry.space_group_name_H-M   'P 1'
#
loop_
_entity.id
_entity.type
_entity.pdbx_description
1 polymer ?
#
loop_
_entity_poly.entity_id
_entity_poly.type
_entity_poly.pdbx_seq_one_letter_code
_entity_poly.pdbx_strand_id
1 'polypeptide(L)'
;EGRDVELKIYYPMSFDVKQFLQQEQGKRILIIGHSNTIPDMVNRLLGSNEEPPMSHENYNLLYIVNIDQNSRYSTLLHIENP
;
A
#
# COMPACT_ATOMS: atom_id res chain seq x y z
N GLU A 1 -15.18 11.19 18.15
CA GLU A 1 -15.39 12.19 17.07
C GLU A 1 -14.85 11.60 15.78
N GLY A 2 -15.66 11.55 14.71
CA GLY A 2 -15.20 11.04 13.42
C GLY A 2 -14.26 12.05 12.79
N ARG A 3 -13.03 11.65 12.48
CA ARG A 3 -12.16 12.48 11.63
C ARG A 3 -12.79 12.49 10.24
N ASP A 4 -12.94 13.67 9.64
CA ASP A 4 -13.19 13.78 8.20
C ASP A 4 -11.95 13.23 7.47
N VAL A 5 -12.04 11.96 7.07
CA VAL A 5 -11.01 11.30 6.26
C VAL A 5 -11.26 11.68 4.81
N GLU A 6 -10.34 12.46 4.24
CA GLU A 6 -10.38 12.79 2.82
C GLU A 6 -10.22 11.50 1.99
N LEU A 7 -11.26 11.15 1.23
CA LEU A 7 -11.26 9.98 0.35
C LEU A 7 -10.77 10.39 -1.04
N LYS A 8 -9.69 9.76 -1.50
CA LYS A 8 -9.13 9.95 -2.85
C LYS A 8 -9.27 8.68 -3.67
N ILE A 9 -9.96 8.78 -4.80
CA ILE A 9 -10.06 7.68 -5.78
C ILE A 9 -8.81 7.68 -6.66
N TYR A 10 -8.26 6.50 -6.90
CA TYR A 10 -7.10 6.31 -7.75
C TYR A 10 -7.30 5.14 -8.72
N TYR A 11 -6.57 5.17 -9.84
CA TYR A 11 -6.54 4.06 -10.80
C TYR A 11 -5.19 3.32 -10.69
N PRO A 12 -5.16 2.04 -10.28
CA PRO A 12 -3.91 1.33 -9.98
C PRO A 12 -2.89 1.33 -11.13
N MET A 13 -3.35 1.11 -12.37
CA MET A 13 -2.47 0.95 -13.54
C MET A 13 -1.80 2.25 -13.98
N SER A 14 -2.36 3.41 -13.61
CA SER A 14 -1.81 4.72 -13.93
C SER A 14 -1.38 5.50 -12.69
N PHE A 15 -1.28 4.84 -11.53
CA PHE A 15 -0.96 5.50 -10.27
C PHE A 15 0.49 5.98 -10.26
N ASP A 16 0.77 7.28 -10.21
CA ASP A 16 2.15 7.75 -10.15
C ASP A 16 2.70 7.70 -8.72
N VAL A 17 3.51 6.68 -8.43
CA VAL A 17 4.12 6.48 -7.11
C VAL A 17 5.08 7.61 -6.75
N LYS A 18 5.84 8.17 -7.70
CA LYS A 18 6.81 9.23 -7.38
C LYS A 18 6.08 10.49 -6.97
N GLN A 19 5.07 10.87 -7.73
CA GLN A 19 4.23 12.03 -7.42
C GLN A 19 3.49 11.83 -6.10
N PHE A 20 2.92 10.65 -5.87
CA PHE A 20 2.21 10.32 -4.64
C PHE A 20 3.10 10.47 -3.40
N LEU A 21 4.33 9.92 -3.42
CA LEU A 21 5.25 10.02 -2.30
C LEU A 21 5.68 11.47 -2.00
N GLN A 22 5.78 12.32 -3.03
CA GLN A 22 6.08 13.75 -2.85
C GLN A 22 4.89 14.51 -2.25
N GLN A 23 3.67 14.27 -2.74
CA GLN A 23 2.47 14.98 -2.30
C GLN A 23 2.01 14.59 -0.89
N GLU A 24 2.26 13.35 -0.51
CA GLU A 24 1.75 12.76 0.73
C GLU A 24 2.84 12.54 1.79
N GLN A 25 4.01 13.15 1.60
CA GLN A 25 5.14 13.06 2.52
C GLN A 25 4.72 13.46 3.95
N GLY A 26 5.12 12.66 4.94
CA GLY A 26 4.84 12.91 6.35
C GLY A 26 3.43 12.52 6.81
N LYS A 27 2.59 11.98 5.93
CA LYS A 27 1.24 11.49 6.30
C LYS A 27 1.23 9.99 6.50
N ARG A 28 0.24 9.51 7.27
CA ARG A 28 -0.12 8.10 7.37
C ARG A 28 -1.33 7.84 6.48
N ILE A 29 -1.17 7.04 5.44
CA ILE A 29 -2.21 6.76 4.45
C ILE A 29 -2.61 5.29 4.52
N LEU A 30 -3.90 5.04 4.37
CA LEU A 30 -4.46 3.72 4.10
C LEU A 30 -4.82 3.63 2.62
N ILE A 31 -4.27 2.64 1.94
CA ILE A 31 -4.60 2.33 0.54
C ILE A 31 -5.44 1.04 0.55
N ILE A 32 -6.62 1.08 -0.07
CA ILE A 32 -7.52 -0.06 -0.19
C ILE A 32 -7.64 -0.40 -1.67
N GLY A 33 -7.46 -1.68 -2.00
CA GLY A 33 -7.50 -2.16 -3.38
C GLY A 33 -7.76 -3.66 -3.45
N HIS A 34 -7.61 -4.22 -4.66
CA HIS A 34 -7.86 -5.63 -4.93
C HIS A 34 -6.59 -6.47 -4.78
N SER A 35 -6.73 -7.76 -4.45
CA SER A 35 -5.61 -8.68 -4.21
C SER A 35 -4.62 -8.78 -5.37
N ASN A 36 -5.07 -8.62 -6.62
CA ASN A 36 -4.19 -8.63 -7.79
C ASN A 36 -3.42 -7.31 -8.02
N THR A 37 -3.78 -6.22 -7.34
CA THR A 37 -3.17 -4.88 -7.53
C THR A 37 -2.33 -4.42 -6.36
N ILE A 38 -2.60 -4.92 -5.15
CA ILE A 38 -1.88 -4.51 -3.95
C ILE A 38 -0.42 -4.97 -3.93
N PRO A 39 -0.04 -6.21 -4.30
CA PRO A 39 1.37 -6.61 -4.33
C PRO A 39 2.21 -5.76 -5.29
N ASP A 40 1.68 -5.46 -6.48
CA ASP A 40 2.33 -4.56 -7.44
C ASP A 40 2.51 -3.14 -6.86
N MET A 41 1.47 -2.60 -6.21
CA MET A 41 1.57 -1.30 -5.54
C MET A 41 2.69 -1.28 -4.48
N VAL A 42 2.80 -2.33 -3.64
CA VAL A 42 3.84 -2.44 -2.61
C VAL A 42 5.23 -2.48 -3.25
N ASN A 43 5.41 -3.32 -4.28
CA ASN A 43 6.66 -3.39 -5.04
C ASN A 43 7.07 -2.02 -5.59
N ARG A 44 6.13 -1.29 -6.21
CA ARG A 44 6.40 0.04 -6.77
C ARG A 44 6.72 1.08 -5.70
N LEU A 45 6.07 1.01 -4.53
CA LEU A 45 6.37 1.88 -3.37
C LEU A 45 7.76 1.61 -2.79
N LEU A 46 8.16 0.35 -2.72
CA LEU A 46 9.49 -0.06 -2.23
C LEU A 46 10.59 0.12 -3.28
N GLY A 47 10.25 0.17 -4.56
CA GLY A 47 11.21 0.11 -5.66
C GLY A 47 11.82 -1.29 -5.81
N SER A 48 11.05 -2.33 -5.47
CA SER A 48 11.45 -3.74 -5.47
C SER A 48 10.55 -4.59 -6.37
N ASN A 49 10.82 -5.89 -6.45
CA ASN A 49 9.95 -6.87 -7.12
C ASN A 49 9.81 -8.15 -6.28
N GLU A 50 9.83 -8.01 -4.95
CA GLU A 50 9.90 -9.10 -3.99
C GLU A 50 8.52 -9.62 -3.57
N GLU A 51 7.47 -8.80 -3.70
CA GLU A 51 6.10 -9.20 -3.37
C GLU A 51 5.48 -9.94 -4.56
N PRO A 52 5.24 -11.27 -4.47
CA PRO A 52 4.69 -12.02 -5.57
C PRO A 52 3.20 -11.69 -5.78
N PRO A 53 2.65 -11.99 -6.97
CA PRO A 53 1.21 -11.96 -7.18
C PRO A 53 0.48 -12.81 -6.14
N MET A 54 -0.57 -12.24 -5.59
CA MET A 54 -1.36 -12.85 -4.53
C MET A 54 -2.48 -13.72 -5.12
N SER A 55 -2.72 -14.90 -4.53
CA SER A 55 -3.88 -15.73 -4.89
C SER A 55 -5.19 -15.00 -4.59
N HIS A 56 -6.25 -15.31 -5.34
CA HIS A 56 -7.59 -14.78 -5.05
C HIS A 56 -8.14 -15.22 -3.69
N GLU A 57 -7.59 -16.29 -3.12
CA GLU A 57 -8.00 -16.85 -1.82
C GLU A 57 -7.32 -16.16 -0.62
N ASN A 58 -6.38 -15.25 -0.86
CA ASN A 58 -5.66 -14.55 0.19
C ASN A 58 -6.45 -13.31 0.62
N TYR A 59 -7.18 -13.45 1.71
CA TYR A 59 -7.93 -12.39 2.36
C TYR A 59 -7.23 -11.91 3.63
N ASN A 60 -7.70 -10.80 4.19
CA ASN A 60 -7.25 -10.27 5.49
C ASN A 60 -5.75 -9.97 5.60
N LEU A 61 -5.12 -9.60 4.50
CA LEU A 61 -3.72 -9.21 4.47
C LEU A 61 -3.57 -7.69 4.59
N LEU A 62 -2.69 -7.26 5.49
CA LEU A 62 -2.32 -5.86 5.66
C LEU A 62 -0.81 -5.71 5.44
N TYR A 63 -0.48 -4.98 4.38
CA TYR A 63 0.88 -4.50 4.17
C TYR A 63 1.10 -3.21 4.95
N ILE A 64 2.11 -3.22 5.82
CA ILE A 64 2.63 -2.02 6.47
C ILE A 64 3.92 -1.64 5.76
N VAL A 65 3.84 -0.60 4.93
CA VAL A 65 4.98 -0.10 4.16
C VAL A 65 5.57 1.12 4.87
N ASN A 66 6.86 1.06 5.19
CA ASN A 66 7.63 2.15 5.78
C ASN A 66 8.62 2.68 4.75
N ILE A 67 8.60 4.00 4.55
CA ILE A 67 9.48 4.71 3.62
C ILE A 67 10.06 5.89 4.37
N ASP A 68 11.38 5.85 4.59
CA ASP A 68 12.15 6.96 5.15
C ASP A 68 13.22 7.42 4.14
N GLN A 69 14.08 8.34 4.55
CA GLN A 69 15.13 8.90 3.68
C GLN A 69 16.19 7.87 3.27
N ASN A 70 16.43 6.85 4.10
CA ASN A 70 17.54 5.90 4.00
C ASN A 70 17.08 4.45 3.78
N SER A 71 15.81 4.14 4.07
CA SER A 71 15.29 2.78 4.08
C SER A 71 13.85 2.70 3.58
N ARG A 72 13.53 1.57 2.96
CA ARG A 72 12.19 1.20 2.49
C ARG A 72 11.98 -0.27 2.79
N TYR A 73 10.92 -0.61 3.52
CA TYR A 73 10.61 -1.98 3.86
C TYR A 73 9.10 -2.18 4.08
N SER A 74 8.64 -3.41 3.85
CA SER A 74 7.28 -3.85 4.15
C SER A 74 7.28 -4.83 5.33
N THR A 75 6.15 -4.89 6.03
CA THR A 75 5.77 -6.01 6.88
C THR A 75 4.39 -6.48 6.45
N LEU A 76 4.24 -7.77 6.21
CA LEU A 76 2.97 -8.38 5.91
C LEU A 76 2.36 -8.93 7.19
N LEU A 77 1.17 -8.46 7.54
CA LEU A 77 0.37 -9.02 8.62
C LEU A 77 -0.80 -9.81 8.04
N HIS A 78 -1.02 -11.00 8.59
CA HIS A 78 -2.26 -11.71 8.40
C HIS A 78 -3.17 -11.35 9.58
N ILE A 79 -4.25 -10.65 9.29
CA ILE A 79 -5.25 -10.29 10.29
C ILE A 79 -6.18 -11.49 10.44
N GLU A 80 -6.01 -12.23 11.53
CA GLU A 80 -7.02 -13.20 11.93
C GLU A 80 -8.24 -12.45 12.46
N ASN A 81 -9.43 -12.85 12.01
CA ASN A 81 -10.65 -12.38 12.65
C ASN A 81 -10.68 -12.94 14.08
N PRO A 82 -10.99 -12.10 15.10
CA PRO A 82 -11.17 -12.59 16.46
C PRO A 82 -12.35 -13.58 16.58
#